data_AF-A0A965PP28-F1
#
_entry.id   AF-A0A965PP28-F1
#
_cell.length_a   1.000
_cell.length_b   1.000
_cell.length_c   1.000
_cell.angle_alpha   90.00
_cell.angle_beta   90.00
_cell.angle_gamma   90.00
#
_symmetry.space_group_name_H-M   'P 1'
#
loop_
_entity.id
_entity.type
_entity.pdbx_description
1 polymer ?
#
loop_
_entity_poly.entity_id
_entity_poly.type
_entity_poly.pdbx_seq_one_letter_code
_entity_poly.pdbx_strand_id
1 'polypeptide(L)'
;MRYLSVCSGIEAASKAWEPLGWEPVAFSEIEPFPAAVLKHHWPKVQNLGDMTKYEQWPIQSGAIDLLVGGTPCQSFSVAGLRQGLNDPRGNLMLTYLAIAERFKPRWLVWENVPGVLSSNGGKDFGSFLGALGELGYEWAYRV
;
A
#
# COMPACT_ATOMS: atom_id res chain seq x y z
N MET A 1 14.49 7.55 -6.66
CA MET A 1 13.18 6.86 -6.75
C MET A 1 12.20 7.68 -5.94
N ARG A 2 11.03 8.00 -6.48
CA ARG A 2 9.95 8.67 -5.77
C ARG A 2 8.92 7.63 -5.34
N TYR A 3 8.55 7.60 -4.07
CA TYR A 3 7.65 6.56 -3.56
C TYR A 3 6.46 7.12 -2.78
N LEU A 4 5.34 6.41 -2.86
CA LEU A 4 4.18 6.62 -2.00
C LEU A 4 4.16 5.50 -0.97
N SER A 5 4.10 5.86 0.31
CA SER A 5 3.95 4.89 1.41
C SER A 5 2.53 4.95 1.96
N VAL A 6 1.88 3.79 2.09
CA VAL A 6 0.53 3.66 2.67
C VAL A 6 0.54 2.63 3.80
N CYS A 7 -0.36 2.80 4.78
CA CYS A 7 -0.22 2.10 6.07
C CYS A 7 1.19 2.31 6.64
N SER A 8 1.66 3.56 6.62
CA SER A 8 3.07 3.90 6.79
C SER A 8 3.63 3.52 8.17
N GLY A 9 2.78 3.44 9.20
CA GLY A 9 3.20 3.23 10.57
C GLY A 9 4.20 4.30 10.99
N ILE A 10 5.29 3.89 11.63
CA ILE A 10 6.41 4.78 11.98
C ILE A 10 7.42 4.97 10.81
N GLU A 11 7.08 4.45 9.63
CA GLU A 11 7.76 4.67 8.35
C GLU A 11 9.19 4.10 8.28
N ALA A 12 9.25 2.77 8.46
CA ALA A 12 10.48 2.00 8.33
C ALA A 12 11.09 2.07 6.91
N ALA A 13 10.25 2.11 5.87
CA ALA A 13 10.70 2.14 4.49
C ALA A 13 11.55 3.40 4.20
N SER A 14 11.07 4.58 4.58
CA SER A 14 11.84 5.81 4.41
C SER A 14 13.15 5.79 5.19
N LYS A 15 13.17 5.26 6.42
CA LYS A 15 14.43 5.11 7.17
C LYS A 15 15.43 4.19 6.49
N ALA A 16 14.97 3.11 5.86
CA ALA A 16 15.83 2.24 5.09
C ALA A 16 16.33 2.88 3.79
N TRP A 17 15.54 3.75 3.17
CA TRP A 17 15.83 4.30 1.83
C TRP A 17 16.46 5.70 1.82
N GLU A 18 16.51 6.39 2.97
CA GLU A 18 17.23 7.67 3.14
C GLU A 18 18.67 7.61 2.57
N PRO A 19 19.51 6.61 2.89
CA PRO A 19 20.86 6.51 2.34
C PRO A 19 20.93 6.29 0.82
N LEU A 20 19.84 5.82 0.21
CA LEU A 20 19.73 5.60 -1.25
C LEU A 20 19.35 6.89 -2.00
N GLY A 21 19.06 7.98 -1.29
CA GLY A 21 18.58 9.23 -1.89
C GLY A 21 17.19 9.10 -2.52
N TRP A 22 16.36 8.19 -1.99
CA TRP A 22 14.97 8.06 -2.45
C TRP A 22 14.08 9.03 -1.70
N GLU A 23 13.03 9.51 -2.37
CA GLU A 23 12.20 10.60 -1.88
C GLU A 23 10.75 10.15 -1.72
N PRO A 24 10.15 10.32 -0.52
CA PRO A 24 8.73 10.09 -0.36
C PRO A 24 7.93 11.24 -1.01
N VAL A 25 7.01 10.88 -1.90
CA VAL A 25 6.01 11.80 -2.47
C VAL A 25 5.01 12.20 -1.39
N ALA A 26 4.51 11.21 -0.65
CA ALA A 26 3.57 11.37 0.45
C ALA A 26 3.53 10.10 1.31
N PHE A 27 2.94 10.23 2.49
CA PHE A 27 2.59 9.15 3.39
C PHE A 27 1.07 9.01 3.53
N SER A 28 0.60 7.87 4.01
CA SER A 28 -0.80 7.63 4.36
C SER A 28 -0.85 6.80 5.64
N GLU A 29 -1.19 7.48 6.74
CA GLU A 29 -1.30 6.91 8.07
C GLU A 29 -2.43 7.59 8.84
N ILE A 30 -3.31 6.77 9.43
CA ILE A 30 -4.51 7.22 10.16
C ILE A 30 -4.28 7.27 11.67
N GLU A 31 -3.37 6.44 12.18
CA GLU A 31 -3.15 6.31 13.61
C GLU A 31 -2.43 7.56 14.16
N PRO A 32 -2.95 8.19 15.23
CA PRO A 32 -2.40 9.45 15.72
C PRO A 32 -0.94 9.38 16.14
N PHE A 33 -0.53 8.28 16.79
CA PHE A 33 0.83 8.13 17.29
C PHE A 33 1.85 8.01 16.14
N PRO A 34 1.72 7.06 15.20
CA PRO A 34 2.66 6.98 14.10
C PRO A 34 2.62 8.23 13.21
N ALA A 35 1.46 8.83 12.95
CA ALA A 35 1.36 10.10 12.23
C ALA A 35 2.16 11.25 12.90
N ALA A 36 2.22 11.29 14.23
CA ALA A 36 3.06 12.24 14.95
C ALA A 36 4.55 11.98 14.73
N VAL A 37 4.96 10.71 14.68
CA VAL A 37 6.34 10.29 14.34
C VAL A 37 6.70 10.71 12.92
N LEU A 38 5.80 10.51 11.94
CA LEU A 38 6.01 10.95 10.56
C LEU A 38 6.26 12.45 10.46
N LYS A 39 5.42 13.24 11.13
CA LYS A 39 5.54 14.70 11.16
C LYS A 39 6.85 15.17 11.83
N HIS A 40 7.32 14.43 12.84
CA HIS A 40 8.57 14.76 13.52
C HIS A 40 9.80 14.53 12.62
N HIS A 41 9.87 13.39 11.93
CA HIS A 41 11.04 13.02 11.12
C HIS A 41 11.02 13.59 9.70
N TRP A 42 9.85 13.72 9.09
CA TRP A 42 9.68 14.22 7.71
C TRP A 42 8.63 15.34 7.66
N PRO A 43 8.86 16.49 8.32
CA PRO A 43 7.87 17.57 8.44
C PRO A 43 7.47 18.21 7.11
N LYS A 44 8.24 17.97 6.03
CA LYS A 44 7.96 18.48 4.68
C LYS A 44 7.15 17.51 3.81
N VAL A 45 6.98 16.27 4.27
CA VAL A 45 6.25 15.22 3.55
C VAL A 45 4.82 15.20 4.04
N GLN A 46 3.87 15.28 3.11
CA GLN A 46 2.45 15.30 3.47
C GLN A 46 2.00 13.90 3.91
N ASN A 47 1.33 13.82 5.07
CA ASN A 47 0.50 12.67 5.41
C ASN A 47 -0.91 12.91 4.86
N LEU A 48 -1.34 12.04 3.93
CA LEU A 48 -2.63 12.07 3.24
C LEU A 48 -3.75 11.38 4.04
N GLY A 49 -3.42 10.77 5.18
CA GLY A 49 -4.38 10.14 6.09
C GLY A 49 -4.92 8.83 5.54
N ASP A 50 -6.25 8.69 5.54
CA ASP A 50 -6.97 7.46 5.19
C ASP A 50 -6.76 7.03 3.73
N MET A 51 -6.13 5.88 3.53
CA MET A 51 -5.84 5.33 2.20
C MET A 51 -7.09 4.98 1.39
N THR A 52 -8.25 4.78 2.02
CA THR A 52 -9.50 4.55 1.30
C THR A 52 -9.96 5.78 0.53
N LYS A 53 -9.42 6.96 0.85
CA LYS A 53 -9.70 8.24 0.18
C LYS A 53 -8.69 8.58 -0.91
N TYR A 54 -7.94 7.59 -1.39
CA TYR A 54 -6.89 7.77 -2.40
C TYR A 54 -7.35 8.51 -3.66
N GLU A 55 -8.65 8.44 -3.96
CA GLU A 55 -9.21 9.12 -5.12
C GLU A 55 -9.14 10.64 -5.06
N GLN A 56 -9.04 11.19 -3.85
CA GLN A 56 -9.02 12.63 -3.57
C GLN A 56 -7.59 13.16 -3.41
N TRP A 57 -6.59 12.28 -3.44
CA TRP A 57 -5.21 12.68 -3.19
C TRP A 57 -4.67 13.56 -4.32
N PRO A 58 -4.01 14.69 -3.99
CA PRO A 58 -3.51 15.66 -4.96
C PRO A 58 -2.18 15.19 -5.59
N ILE A 59 -2.09 13.93 -5.97
CA ILE A 59 -0.90 13.33 -6.59
C ILE A 59 -1.10 13.27 -8.10
N GLN A 60 -0.16 13.84 -8.85
CA GLN A 60 -0.19 13.82 -10.31
C GLN A 60 0.10 12.42 -10.86
N SER A 61 -0.49 12.08 -12.01
CA SER A 61 -0.15 10.85 -12.72
C SER A 61 1.35 10.83 -13.08
N GLY A 62 2.01 9.69 -12.90
CA GLY A 62 3.46 9.56 -13.13
C GLY A 62 4.34 10.20 -12.05
N ALA A 63 3.78 10.70 -10.95
CA ALA A 63 4.57 11.25 -9.84
C ALA A 63 5.21 10.17 -8.94
N ILE A 64 4.70 8.94 -8.98
CA ILE A 64 5.11 7.84 -8.11
C ILE A 64 5.82 6.78 -8.96
N ASP A 65 7.07 6.46 -8.59
CA ASP A 65 7.83 5.39 -9.23
C ASP A 65 7.62 4.05 -8.49
N LEU A 66 7.36 4.10 -7.17
CA LEU A 66 7.17 2.93 -6.30
C LEU A 66 6.01 3.15 -5.31
N LEU A 67 5.10 2.18 -5.19
CA LEU A 67 4.13 2.11 -4.10
C LEU A 67 4.61 1.09 -3.06
N VAL A 68 4.63 1.50 -1.78
CA VAL A 68 4.96 0.62 -0.65
C VAL A 68 3.84 0.62 0.38
N GLY A 69 3.58 -0.54 0.98
CA GLY A 69 2.68 -0.61 2.13
C GLY A 69 2.64 -1.96 2.81
N GLY A 70 2.42 -1.93 4.13
CA GLY A 70 2.14 -3.11 4.96
C GLY A 70 0.69 -3.06 5.43
N THR A 71 -0.24 -3.55 4.60
CA THR A 71 -1.68 -3.50 4.94
C THR A 71 -1.98 -4.46 6.09
N PRO A 72 -2.84 -4.09 7.06
CA PRO A 72 -3.13 -4.97 8.19
C PRO A 72 -3.73 -6.31 7.74
N CYS A 73 -3.32 -7.38 8.43
CA CYS A 73 -3.64 -8.78 8.10
C CYS A 73 -5.11 -9.19 8.37
N GLN A 74 -6.04 -8.24 8.55
CA GLN A 74 -7.42 -8.60 8.89
C GLN A 74 -8.17 -9.16 7.67
N SER A 75 -8.69 -10.37 7.85
CA SER A 75 -9.47 -11.22 6.93
C SER A 75 -9.59 -10.71 5.49
N PHE A 76 -8.71 -11.22 4.65
CA PHE A 76 -8.82 -11.09 3.21
C PHE A 76 -10.05 -11.88 2.74
N SER A 77 -11.10 -11.21 2.28
CA SER A 77 -12.31 -11.88 1.81
C SER A 77 -12.35 -11.94 0.28
N VAL A 78 -12.41 -13.15 -0.29
CA VAL A 78 -12.66 -13.41 -1.72
C VAL A 78 -13.98 -12.79 -2.20
N ALA A 79 -14.94 -12.54 -1.31
CA ALA A 79 -16.20 -11.89 -1.66
C ALA A 79 -16.00 -10.46 -2.19
N GLY A 80 -14.96 -9.75 -1.72
CA GLY A 80 -14.63 -8.40 -2.20
C GLY A 80 -14.18 -8.37 -3.67
N LEU A 81 -13.54 -9.44 -4.16
CA LEU A 81 -13.16 -9.57 -5.57
C LEU A 81 -14.37 -9.80 -6.49
N ARG A 82 -15.46 -10.40 -5.97
CA ARG A 82 -16.68 -10.69 -6.75
C ARG A 82 -17.73 -9.58 -6.72
N GLN A 83 -17.74 -8.76 -5.67
CA GLN A 83 -18.64 -7.61 -5.54
C GLN A 83 -18.05 -6.32 -6.13
N GLY A 84 -16.78 -6.36 -6.58
CA GLY A 84 -16.05 -5.17 -6.97
C GLY A 84 -15.76 -4.24 -5.78
N LEU A 85 -15.19 -3.07 -6.09
CA LEU A 85 -14.71 -2.03 -5.16
C LEU A 85 -15.78 -1.41 -4.21
N ASN A 86 -16.96 -2.01 -4.08
CA ASN A 86 -18.14 -1.45 -3.43
C ASN A 86 -18.43 -1.98 -2.01
N ASP A 87 -17.57 -2.79 -1.39
CA ASP A 87 -17.71 -3.09 0.06
C ASP A 87 -17.16 -1.92 0.89
N PRO A 88 -17.99 -1.20 1.67
CA PRO A 88 -17.58 -0.04 2.45
C PRO A 88 -16.65 -0.37 3.63
N ARG A 89 -16.45 -1.66 3.96
CA ARG A 89 -15.42 -2.14 4.89
C ARG A 89 -14.21 -2.65 4.11
N GLY A 90 -13.79 -1.86 3.13
CA GLY A 90 -12.84 -2.24 2.09
C GLY A 90 -11.63 -2.97 2.65
N ASN A 91 -11.41 -4.18 2.14
CA ASN A 91 -10.19 -4.93 2.39
C ASN A 91 -9.01 -4.07 1.93
N LEU A 92 -8.14 -3.62 2.86
CA LEU A 92 -7.08 -2.65 2.55
C LEU A 92 -6.07 -3.16 1.52
N MET A 93 -5.99 -4.48 1.31
CA MET A 93 -5.26 -5.08 0.19
C MET A 93 -5.91 -4.76 -1.16
N LEU A 94 -7.24 -4.75 -1.25
CA LEU A 94 -7.95 -4.28 -2.45
C LEU A 94 -7.75 -2.78 -2.66
N THR A 95 -7.77 -1.98 -1.58
CA THR A 95 -7.46 -0.55 -1.67
C THR A 95 -6.03 -0.31 -2.15
N TYR A 96 -5.06 -1.10 -1.67
CA TYR A 96 -3.68 -1.05 -2.16
C TYR A 96 -3.60 -1.34 -3.66
N LEU A 97 -4.30 -2.38 -4.14
CA LEU A 97 -4.38 -2.71 -5.57
C LEU A 97 -5.06 -1.58 -6.37
N ALA A 98 -6.11 -0.95 -5.84
CA ALA A 98 -6.79 0.16 -6.50
C ALA A 98 -5.90 1.42 -6.59
N ILE A 99 -5.06 1.67 -5.58
CA ILE A 99 -4.02 2.71 -5.62
C ILE A 99 -2.98 2.39 -6.69
N ALA A 100 -2.51 1.13 -6.75
CA ALA A 100 -1.59 0.68 -7.80
C ALA A 100 -2.21 0.83 -9.20
N GLU A 101 -3.49 0.49 -9.36
CA GLU A 101 -4.21 0.67 -10.61
C GLU A 101 -4.34 2.13 -11.01
N ARG A 102 -4.69 3.01 -10.07
CA ARG A 102 -4.87 4.45 -10.33
C ARG A 102 -3.57 5.13 -10.73
N PHE A 103 -2.51 4.90 -9.96
CA PHE A 103 -1.25 5.64 -10.13
C PHE A 103 -0.23 4.93 -11.04
N LYS A 104 -0.46 3.65 -11.37
CA LYS A 104 0.39 2.82 -12.22
C LYS A 104 1.90 2.98 -11.93
N PRO A 105 2.36 2.89 -10.67
CA PRO A 105 3.78 2.98 -10.33
C PRO A 105 4.56 1.85 -11.01
N ARG A 106 5.84 2.05 -11.28
CA ARG A 106 6.67 0.99 -11.89
C ARG A 106 6.91 -0.19 -10.96
N TRP A 107 7.00 0.06 -9.65
CA TRP A 107 7.31 -0.94 -8.65
C TRP A 107 6.29 -0.97 -7.53
N LEU A 108 6.04 -2.16 -7.01
CA LEU A 108 5.21 -2.40 -5.84
C LEU A 108 6.05 -3.14 -4.79
N VAL A 109 5.97 -2.70 -3.54
CA VAL A 109 6.53 -3.40 -2.38
C VAL A 109 5.42 -3.57 -1.36
N TRP A 110 4.95 -4.80 -1.22
CA TRP A 110 3.89 -5.12 -0.27
C TRP A 110 4.42 -6.05 0.80
N GLU A 111 4.29 -5.65 2.07
CA GLU A 111 4.70 -6.43 3.22
C GLU A 111 3.48 -7.03 3.93
N ASN A 112 3.63 -8.26 4.43
CA ASN A 112 2.64 -8.88 5.28
C ASN A 112 3.26 -10.00 6.14
N VAL A 113 2.52 -10.42 7.16
CA VAL A 113 2.93 -11.53 8.04
C VAL A 113 2.79 -12.89 7.34
N PRO A 114 3.54 -13.94 7.75
CA PRO A 114 3.47 -15.26 7.13
C PRO A 114 2.07 -15.89 7.09
N GLY A 115 1.17 -15.49 7.99
CA GLY A 115 -0.23 -15.92 8.01
C GLY A 115 -1.01 -15.60 6.72
N VAL A 116 -0.55 -14.65 5.91
CA VAL A 116 -1.16 -14.35 4.60
C VAL A 116 -1.14 -15.56 3.66
N LEU A 117 -0.11 -16.41 3.76
CA LEU A 117 0.06 -17.59 2.89
C LEU A 117 -0.96 -18.68 3.17
N SER A 118 -1.50 -18.74 4.38
CA SER A 118 -2.50 -19.74 4.79
C SER A 118 -3.91 -19.17 4.94
N SER A 119 -4.08 -17.84 4.84
CA SER A 119 -5.38 -17.17 4.91
C SER A 119 -6.35 -17.76 3.88
N ASN A 120 -7.54 -18.17 4.36
CA ASN A 120 -8.59 -18.81 3.55
C ASN A 120 -8.06 -20.01 2.71
N GLY A 121 -7.17 -20.80 3.30
CA GLY A 121 -6.51 -21.92 2.62
C GLY A 121 -5.58 -21.49 1.48
N GLY A 122 -4.98 -20.29 1.59
CA GLY A 122 -4.06 -19.70 0.61
C GLY A 122 -4.74 -18.97 -0.55
N LYS A 123 -6.08 -18.99 -0.63
CA LYS A 123 -6.82 -18.34 -1.70
C LYS A 123 -6.64 -16.83 -1.71
N ASP A 124 -6.51 -16.22 -0.55
CA ASP A 124 -6.45 -14.77 -0.43
C ASP A 124 -5.15 -14.21 -1.00
N PHE A 125 -4.02 -14.83 -0.65
CA PHE A 125 -2.74 -14.50 -1.25
C PHE A 125 -2.73 -14.81 -2.75
N GLY A 126 -3.26 -15.98 -3.15
CA GLY A 126 -3.41 -16.33 -4.56
C GLY A 126 -4.22 -15.31 -5.35
N SER A 127 -5.29 -14.78 -4.77
CA SER A 127 -6.10 -13.71 -5.35
C SER A 127 -5.36 -12.38 -5.46
N PHE A 128 -4.58 -12.00 -4.44
CA PHE A 128 -3.72 -10.81 -4.52
C PHE A 128 -2.70 -10.95 -5.67
N LEU A 129 -2.03 -12.09 -5.78
CA LEU A 129 -1.07 -12.36 -6.86
C LEU A 129 -1.73 -12.37 -8.25
N GLY A 130 -2.96 -12.92 -8.36
CA GLY A 130 -3.75 -12.87 -9.58
C GLY A 130 -4.08 -11.43 -10.00
N ALA A 131 -4.56 -10.62 -9.05
CA ALA A 131 -4.86 -9.21 -9.29
C ALA A 131 -3.61 -8.39 -9.70
N LEU A 132 -2.44 -8.67 -9.11
CA LEU A 132 -1.19 -8.07 -9.57
C LEU A 132 -0.91 -8.38 -11.05
N GLY A 133 -1.12 -9.63 -11.46
CA GLY A 133 -0.98 -10.04 -12.86
C GLY A 133 -1.99 -9.35 -13.79
N GLU A 134 -3.25 -9.24 -13.38
CA GLU A 134 -4.30 -8.51 -14.12
C GLU A 134 -3.95 -7.02 -14.29
N LEU A 135 -3.30 -6.41 -13.29
CA LEU A 135 -2.80 -5.03 -13.36
C LEU A 135 -1.53 -4.87 -14.21
N GLY A 136 -0.95 -5.97 -14.70
CA GLY A 136 0.25 -5.99 -15.54
C GLY A 136 1.57 -6.07 -14.77
N TYR A 137 1.54 -6.43 -13.48
CA TYR A 137 2.74 -6.62 -12.67
C TYR A 137 3.19 -8.09 -12.67
N GLU A 138 4.48 -8.28 -12.86
CA GLU A 138 5.16 -9.50 -12.44
C GLU A 138 5.48 -9.41 -10.95
N TRP A 139 5.53 -10.56 -10.28
CA TRP A 139 5.75 -10.62 -8.84
C TRP A 139 6.76 -11.69 -8.45
N ALA A 140 7.44 -11.42 -7.33
CA ALA A 140 8.25 -12.37 -6.58
C ALA A 140 8.01 -12.11 -5.09
N TYR A 141 8.05 -13.16 -4.27
CA TYR A 141 7.90 -13.02 -2.83
C TYR A 141 8.92 -13.91 -2.09
N ARG A 142 9.18 -13.56 -0.83
CA ARG A 142 10.03 -14.31 0.09
C ARG A 142 9.44 -14.23 1.50
N VAL A 143 9.66 -15.27 2.28
CA VAL A 143 9.40 -15.33 3.73
C VAL A 143 10.72 -15.27 4.49
#